data_AF-A0A920LFX7-F1
#
_entry.id   AF-A0A920LFX7-F1
#
_cell.length_a   1.000
_cell.length_b   1.000
_cell.length_c   1.000
_cell.angle_alpha   90.00
_cell.angle_beta   90.00
_cell.angle_gamma   90.00
#
_symmetry.space_group_name_H-M   'P 1'
#
loop_
_entity.id
_entity.type
_entity.pdbx_description
1 polymer ?
#
loop_
_entity_poly.entity_id
_entity_poly.type
_entity_poly.pdbx_seq_one_letter_code
_entity_poly.pdbx_strand_id
1 'polypeptide(L)'
;MINPFTLLGLGNPGNKYSKTRHNIGKDWIAKIASSSKSKVSTKSSLYADYFFLNKLSIHLYMSNSYVNDSYKTFSRIVKYHKMTNLNFL
;
A
#
# COMPACT_ATOMS: atom_id res chain seq x y z
N MET A 1 -9.79 -18.99 -8.76
CA MET A 1 -10.16 -17.89 -7.84
C MET A 1 -9.58 -16.60 -8.41
N ILE A 2 -10.36 -15.52 -8.42
CA ILE A 2 -9.87 -14.20 -8.86
C ILE A 2 -9.06 -13.61 -7.70
N ASN A 3 -7.78 -13.28 -7.94
CA ASN A 3 -6.98 -12.58 -6.95
C ASN A 3 -7.48 -11.13 -6.82
N PRO A 4 -7.79 -10.65 -5.60
CA PRO A 4 -8.18 -9.26 -5.36
C PRO A 4 -7.16 -8.28 -5.96
N PHE A 5 -7.64 -7.16 -6.48
CA PHE A 5 -6.76 -6.12 -7.01
C PHE A 5 -5.91 -5.52 -5.88
N THR A 6 -4.68 -5.12 -6.15
CA THR A 6 -3.77 -4.56 -5.15
C THR A 6 -3.30 -3.17 -5.54
N LEU A 7 -3.36 -2.25 -4.59
CA LEU A 7 -2.88 -0.87 -4.73
C LEU A 7 -1.72 -0.61 -3.77
N LEU A 8 -0.62 -0.03 -4.26
CA LEU A 8 0.50 0.41 -3.44
C LEU A 8 0.75 1.92 -3.57
N GLY A 9 0.43 2.64 -2.50
CA GLY A 9 0.68 4.07 -2.36
C GLY A 9 2.13 4.32 -1.96
N LEU A 10 2.89 4.92 -2.88
CA LEU A 10 4.27 5.32 -2.65
C LEU A 10 4.36 6.66 -1.92
N GLY A 11 5.42 6.80 -1.12
CA GLY A 11 5.75 8.00 -0.37
C GLY A 11 6.93 7.73 0.56
N ASN A 12 7.69 8.77 0.88
CA ASN A 12 8.81 8.64 1.80
C ASN A 12 8.31 8.57 3.26
N PRO A 13 8.95 7.78 4.14
CA PRO A 13 8.63 7.70 5.55
C PRO A 13 9.15 8.91 6.33
N GLY A 14 8.44 9.29 7.39
CA GLY A 14 8.84 10.35 8.32
C GLY A 14 8.19 11.71 8.04
N ASN A 15 8.01 12.50 9.09
CA ASN A 15 7.21 13.73 9.08
C ASN A 15 7.73 14.80 8.10
N LYS A 16 9.03 14.84 7.84
CA LYS A 16 9.66 15.81 6.91
C LYS A 16 9.19 15.68 5.46
N TYR A 17 8.56 14.55 5.09
CA TYR A 17 8.01 14.31 3.75
C TYR A 17 6.48 14.38 3.70
N SER A 18 5.82 14.63 4.83
CA SER A 18 4.37 14.76 4.90
C SER A 18 3.89 15.89 3.99
N LYS A 19 2.80 15.64 3.24
CA LYS A 19 2.17 16.62 2.33
C LYS A 19 3.06 17.11 1.19
N THR A 20 4.14 16.40 0.89
CA THR A 20 4.93 16.66 -0.33
C THR A 20 4.29 15.94 -1.52
N ARG A 21 4.50 16.46 -2.75
CA ARG A 21 3.99 15.80 -3.97
C ARG A 21 4.46 14.35 -4.12
N HIS A 22 5.62 14.01 -3.57
CA HIS A 22 6.18 12.65 -3.59
C HIS A 22 5.39 11.65 -2.72
N ASN A 23 4.56 12.12 -1.79
CA ASN A 23 3.77 11.27 -0.90
C ASN A 23 2.31 11.12 -1.35
N ILE A 24 1.93 11.67 -2.51
CA ILE A 24 0.53 11.71 -2.96
C ILE A 24 -0.12 10.31 -3.03
N GLY A 25 0.63 9.29 -3.45
CA GLY A 25 0.13 7.90 -3.50
C GLY A 25 -0.19 7.36 -2.12
N LYS A 26 0.72 7.54 -1.15
CA LYS A 26 0.53 7.17 0.25
C LYS A 26 -0.63 7.95 0.88
N ASP A 27 -0.68 9.26 0.67
CA ASP A 27 -1.69 10.15 1.24
C ASP A 27 -3.10 9.84 0.68
N TRP A 28 -3.19 9.49 -0.60
CA TRP A 28 -4.45 9.07 -1.23
C TRP A 28 -5.01 7.80 -0.57
N ILE A 29 -4.17 6.77 -0.38
CA ILE A 29 -4.61 5.52 0.29
C ILE A 29 -4.97 5.77 1.77
N ALA A 30 -4.22 6.62 2.47
CA ALA A 30 -4.56 7.02 3.84
C ALA A 30 -5.94 7.71 3.90
N LYS A 31 -6.26 8.56 2.91
CA LYS A 31 -7.57 9.21 2.80
C LYS A 31 -8.69 8.19 2.55
N ILE A 32 -8.45 7.18 1.70
CA ILE A 32 -9.39 6.06 1.49
C ILE A 32 -9.67 5.38 2.83
N ALA A 33 -8.63 4.95 3.56
CA ALA A 33 -8.77 4.26 4.84
C ALA A 33 -9.61 5.06 5.85
N SER A 34 -9.34 6.37 5.94
CA SER A 34 -10.10 7.29 6.80
C SER A 34 -11.57 7.38 6.38
N SER A 35 -11.85 7.54 5.08
CA SER A 35 -13.22 7.65 4.56
C SER A 35 -14.03 6.35 4.70
N SER A 36 -13.37 5.19 4.58
CA SER A 36 -13.98 3.88 4.73
C SER A 36 -14.02 3.39 6.18
N LYS A 37 -13.49 4.17 7.14
CA LYS A 37 -13.32 3.79 8.55
C LYS A 37 -12.58 2.45 8.70
N SER A 38 -11.66 2.16 7.78
CA SER A 38 -10.90 0.92 7.78
C SER A 38 -9.82 0.95 8.85
N LYS A 39 -9.71 -0.15 9.62
CA LYS A 39 -8.59 -0.32 10.55
C LYS A 39 -7.33 -0.65 9.77
N VAL A 40 -6.34 0.23 9.86
CA VAL A 40 -5.02 0.04 9.25
C VAL A 40 -4.14 -0.79 10.20
N SER A 41 -3.38 -1.71 9.63
CA SER A 41 -2.40 -2.54 10.34
C SER A 41 -1.02 -2.41 9.71
N THR A 42 0.02 -2.35 10.53
CA THR A 42 1.40 -2.35 10.04
C THR A 42 1.85 -3.77 9.73
N LYS A 43 2.34 -4.00 8.51
CA LYS A 43 2.93 -5.25 8.05
C LYS A 43 4.44 -5.05 7.87
N SER A 44 5.18 -5.06 8.98
CA SER A 44 6.63 -4.75 8.99
C SER A 44 7.43 -5.66 8.05
N SER A 45 7.07 -6.94 7.92
CA SER A 45 7.72 -7.87 6.98
C SER A 45 7.55 -7.50 5.50
N LEU A 46 6.55 -6.67 5.19
CA LEU A 46 6.27 -6.14 3.86
C LEU A 46 6.73 -4.68 3.69
N TYR A 47 7.23 -4.04 4.75
CA TYR A 47 7.56 -2.61 4.79
C TYR A 47 6.39 -1.70 4.39
N ALA A 48 5.17 -2.04 4.84
CA ALA A 48 3.99 -1.27 4.51
C ALA A 48 2.94 -1.29 5.64
N ASP A 49 2.14 -0.22 5.69
CA ASP A 49 0.84 -0.24 6.36
C ASP A 49 -0.22 -0.76 5.39
N TYR A 50 -1.26 -1.39 5.92
CA TYR A 50 -2.18 -2.20 5.12
C TYR A 50 -3.60 -2.20 5.68
N PHE A 51 -4.57 -2.21 4.77
CA PHE A 51 -5.95 -2.62 5.03
C PHE A 51 -6.57 -3.27 3.79
N PHE A 52 -7.66 -4.02 4.01
CA PHE A 52 -8.48 -4.58 2.94
C PHE A 52 -9.80 -3.84 2.85
N LEU A 53 -10.21 -3.48 1.64
CA LEU A 53 -11.49 -2.83 1.39
C LEU A 53 -12.50 -3.87 0.88
N ASN A 54 -13.25 -4.48 1.81
CA ASN A 54 -14.19 -5.57 1.53
C ASN A 54 -15.19 -5.26 0.41
N LYS A 55 -15.71 -4.03 0.35
CA LYS A 55 -16.74 -3.62 -0.62
C LYS A 55 -16.29 -3.74 -2.08
N LEU A 56 -15.00 -3.57 -2.34
CA LEU A 56 -14.41 -3.62 -3.69
C LEU A 56 -13.48 -4.81 -3.88
N SER A 57 -13.23 -5.60 -2.84
CA SER A 57 -12.20 -6.65 -2.81
C SER A 57 -10.84 -6.13 -3.30
N ILE A 58 -10.29 -5.12 -2.61
CA ILE A 58 -8.98 -4.52 -2.94
C ILE A 58 -8.06 -4.53 -1.72
N HIS A 59 -6.83 -5.00 -1.92
CA HIS A 59 -5.73 -4.83 -0.99
C HIS A 59 -5.10 -3.43 -1.17
N LEU A 60 -5.00 -2.66 -0.09
CA LEU A 60 -4.41 -1.32 -0.12
C LEU A 60 -3.20 -1.25 0.80
N TYR A 61 -2.06 -0.85 0.25
CA TYR A 61 -0.79 -0.74 0.95
C TYR A 61 -0.24 0.68 0.89
N MET A 62 0.33 1.14 2.00
CA MET A 62 1.07 2.39 2.08
C MET A 62 2.53 2.05 2.37
N SER A 63 3.44 2.37 1.45
CA SER A 63 4.87 2.08 1.63
C SER A 63 5.43 2.81 2.86
N ASN A 64 6.21 2.08 3.65
CA ASN A 64 7.04 2.61 4.73
C ASN A 64 8.54 2.61 4.35
N SER A 65 8.85 2.29 3.09
CA SER A 65 10.18 2.43 2.49
C SER A 65 10.32 3.77 1.79
N TYR A 66 11.54 4.27 1.65
CA TYR A 66 11.81 5.40 0.76
C TYR A 66 11.41 5.07 -0.69
N VAL A 67 11.05 6.10 -1.46
CA VAL A 67 10.55 5.93 -2.83
C VAL A 67 11.57 5.26 -3.75
N ASN A 68 12.87 5.55 -3.59
CA ASN A 68 13.96 4.86 -4.31
C ASN A 68 14.04 3.35 -3.99
N ASP A 69 13.47 2.92 -2.87
CA ASP A 69 13.43 1.54 -2.40
C ASP A 69 12.05 0.86 -2.62
N SER A 70 11.15 1.48 -3.40
CA SER A 70 9.78 1.00 -3.59
C SER A 70 9.69 -0.43 -4.11
N TYR A 71 10.64 -0.86 -4.93
CA TYR A 71 10.71 -2.23 -5.44
C TYR A 71 10.84 -3.29 -4.33
N LYS A 72 11.48 -2.97 -3.20
CA LYS A 72 11.60 -3.88 -2.05
C LYS A 72 10.23 -4.16 -1.42
N THR A 73 9.37 -3.15 -1.34
CA THR A 73 8.00 -3.26 -0.82
C THR A 73 7.12 -4.01 -1.82
N PHE A 74 7.14 -3.60 -3.09
CA PHE A 74 6.39 -4.24 -4.19
C PHE A 74 6.66 -5.75 -4.27
N SER A 75 7.95 -6.13 -4.40
CA SER A 75 8.34 -7.53 -4.58
C SER A 75 7.95 -8.42 -3.41
N ARG A 76 7.91 -7.88 -2.18
CA ARG A 76 7.43 -8.60 -0.99
C ARG A 76 5.91 -8.81 -1.00
N ILE A 77 5.14 -7.81 -1.42
CA ILE A 77 3.68 -7.93 -1.53
C ILE A 77 3.29 -8.96 -2.60
N VAL A 78 3.94 -8.90 -3.77
CA VAL A 78 3.73 -9.87 -4.86
C VAL A 78 4.00 -11.31 -4.38
N LYS A 79 5.11 -11.53 -3.66
CA LYS A 79 5.46 -12.83 -3.09
C LYS A 79 4.47 -13.27 -2.00
N TYR A 80 4.07 -12.35 -1.11
CA TYR A 80 3.15 -12.64 -0.01
C TYR A 80 1.79 -13.16 -0.50
N HIS A 81 1.25 -12.56 -1.56
CA HIS A 81 -0.01 -12.94 -2.18
C HIS A 81 0.11 -14.04 -3.24
N LYS A 82 1.34 -14.53 -3.50
CA LYS A 82 1.62 -15.52 -4.56
C LYS A 82 0.99 -15.12 -5.89
N MET A 83 1.13 -13.84 -6.26
CA MET A 83 0.49 -13.31 -7.47
C MET A 83 1.09 -13.95 -8.72
N THR A 84 0.24 -14.62 -9.50
CA THR A 84 0.61 -15.24 -10.79
C THR A 84 0.27 -14.34 -11.97
N ASN A 85 -0.86 -13.61 -11.88
CA ASN A 85 -1.24 -12.53 -12.80
C ASN A 85 -1.12 -11.19 -12.07
N LEU A 86 -0.50 -10.19 -12.70
CA LEU A 86 -0.23 -8.90 -12.08
C LEU A 86 -1.47 -8.00 -12.04
N ASN A 87 -2.35 -8.24 -11.07
CA ASN A 87 -3.47 -7.35 -10.70
C ASN A 87 -2.99 -6.32 -9.66
N PHE A 88 -2.06 -5.46 -10.06
CA PHE A 88 -1.36 -4.53 -9.17
C PHE A 88 -1.23 -3.15 -9.81
N LEU A 89 -1.48 -2.09 -9.04
CA LEU A 89 -1.18 -0.71 -9.41
C LEU A 89 -0.42 0.02 -8.28
#